data_AF-A0A239EKA6-F1
#
_entry.id   AF-A0A239EKA6-F1
#
_cell.length_a   1.000
_cell.length_b   1.000
_cell.length_c   1.000
_cell.angle_alpha   90.00
_cell.angle_beta   90.00
_cell.angle_gamma   90.00
#
_symmetry.space_group_name_H-M   'P 1'
#
loop_
_entity.id
_entity.type
_entity.pdbx_description
1 polymer ?
#
loop_
_entity_poly.entity_id
_entity_poly.type
_entity_poly.pdbx_seq_one_letter_code
_entity_poly.pdbx_strand_id
1 'polypeptide(L)' 'MSTTVTGRTTRRTAERATWTCPNCSGETTTVKKRCRDCGTSRW' A
#
# COMPACT_ATOMS: atom_id res chain seq x y z
N MET A 1 24.02 9.83 -25.84
CA MET A 1 24.04 9.46 -24.41
C MET A 1 22.65 9.74 -23.86
N SER A 2 22.07 8.78 -23.12
CA SER A 2 20.78 8.86 -22.40
C SER A 2 19.54 8.83 -23.33
N THR A 3 18.64 7.85 -23.26
CA THR A 3 17.80 7.55 -22.10
C THR A 3 17.31 6.10 -22.13
N THR A 4 17.67 5.33 -21.11
CA THR A 4 17.04 4.02 -20.84
C THR A 4 15.74 4.29 -20.10
N VAL A 5 14.60 4.28 -20.79
CA VAL A 5 13.28 4.29 -20.12
C VAL A 5 12.96 2.86 -19.69
N THR A 6 13.57 2.45 -18.57
CA THR A 6 13.10 1.30 -17.79
C THR A 6 11.83 1.74 -17.07
N GLY A 7 10.66 1.41 -17.62
CA GLY A 7 9.43 2.01 -17.14
C GLY A 7 8.16 1.21 -17.38
N ARG A 8 8.04 0.09 -16.66
CA ARG A 8 6.82 -0.48 -16.03
C ARG A 8 6.72 -1.99 -16.23
N THR A 9 7.49 -2.71 -15.42
CA THR A 9 7.05 -4.03 -14.94
C THR A 9 5.80 -3.78 -14.10
N THR A 10 4.61 -3.90 -14.68
CA THR A 10 3.38 -4.14 -13.90
C THR A 10 3.53 -5.51 -13.28
N ARG A 11 4.22 -5.53 -12.15
CA ARG A 11 4.37 -6.70 -11.29
C ARG A 11 2.97 -7.04 -10.81
N ARG A 12 2.26 -7.88 -11.57
CA ARG A 12 1.03 -8.56 -11.18
C ARG A 12 1.38 -9.61 -10.12
N THR A 13 2.01 -9.18 -9.02
CA THR A 13 2.15 -9.97 -7.81
C THR A 13 0.98 -9.53 -6.97
N ALA A 14 -0.05 -10.39 -6.88
CA ALA A 14 -1.18 -10.31 -5.96
C ALA A 14 -1.05 -9.09 -5.05
N GLU A 15 -1.50 -7.95 -5.58
CA GLU A 15 -1.41 -6.67 -4.92
C GLU A 15 -2.24 -6.85 -3.66
N ARG A 16 -1.57 -7.21 -2.56
CA ARG A 16 -2.21 -7.31 -1.25
C ARG A 16 -2.72 -5.91 -1.03
N ALA A 17 -3.99 -5.68 -1.36
CA ALA A 17 -4.58 -4.35 -1.32
C ALA A 17 -4.25 -3.77 0.04
N THR A 18 -3.41 -2.76 0.09
CA THR A 18 -3.13 -2.01 1.31
C THR A 18 -4.05 -0.79 1.33
N TRP A 19 -4.46 -0.38 2.51
CA TRP A 19 -5.15 0.88 2.74
C TRP A 19 -4.29 1.74 3.64
N THR A 20 -4.26 3.03 3.35
CA THR A 20 -3.55 4.02 4.15
C THR A 20 -4.43 4.46 5.31
N CYS A 21 -3.88 4.44 6.52
CA CYS A 21 -4.62 4.85 7.71
C CYS A 21 -4.86 6.37 7.72
N PRO A 22 -6.08 6.88 7.94
CA PRO A 22 -6.34 8.32 7.99
C PRO A 22 -5.82 9.00 9.27
N ASN A 23 -5.46 8.24 10.30
CA ASN A 23 -4.96 8.79 11.56
C ASN A 23 -3.43 8.99 11.53
N CYS A 24 -2.69 7.95 11.16
CA CYS A 24 -1.22 7.96 11.21
C CYS A 24 -0.55 7.84 9.84
N SER A 25 -1.32 7.78 8.75
CA SER A 25 -0.81 7.56 7.39
C SER A 25 -0.05 6.24 7.18
N GLY A 26 -0.16 5.29 8.12
CA GLY A 26 0.46 3.98 8.03
C GLY A 26 -0.24 3.07 7.02
N GLU A 27 0.52 2.29 6.26
CA GLU A 27 -0.01 1.34 5.28
C GLU A 27 -0.39 0.03 5.97
N THR A 28 -1.67 -0.35 5.86
CA THR A 28 -2.19 -1.57 6.48
C THR A 28 -2.81 -2.49 5.43
N THR A 29 -2.71 -3.80 5.62
CA THR A 29 -3.35 -4.79 4.73
C THR A 29 -4.89 -4.67 4.79
N THR A 30 -5.58 -4.69 3.64
CA THR A 30 -7.05 -4.66 3.50
C THR A 30 -7.77 -5.80 4.23
N VAL A 31 -7.10 -6.93 4.46
CA VAL A 31 -7.62 -8.02 5.29
C VAL A 31 -7.84 -7.57 6.74
N LYS A 32 -7.05 -6.62 7.24
CA LYS A 32 -7.17 -6.09 8.60
C LYS A 32 -8.13 -4.91 8.64
N LYS A 33 -9.09 -5.01 9.55
CA LYS A 33 -10.08 -3.97 9.86
C LYS A 33 -9.51 -2.79 10.67
N ARG A 34 -8.32 -2.98 11.25
CA ARG A 34 -7.62 -2.02 12.12
C ARG A 34 -6.22 -1.78 11.62
N CYS A 35 -5.76 -0.54 11.72
CA CYS A 35 -4.40 -0.14 11.44
C CYS A 35 -3.43 -0.92 12.33
N ARG A 36 -2.30 -1.36 11.77
CA ARG A 36 -1.31 -2.13 12.53
C ARG A 36 -0.51 -1.24 13.48
N ASP A 37 -0.34 0.04 13.14
CA ASP A 37 0.53 0.97 13.85
C ASP A 37 -0.20 1.70 14.98
N CYS A 38 -1.34 2.33 14.68
CA CYS A 38 -2.09 3.13 15.66
C CYS A 38 -3.37 2.45 16.16
N GLY A 39 -3.76 1.31 15.60
CA GLY A 39 -4.99 0.61 15.97
C GLY A 39 -6.29 1.24 15.43
N THR A 40 -6.23 2.36 14.71
CA THR A 40 -7.40 3.02 14.12
C THR A 40 -8.19 2.06 13.24
N SER A 41 -9.48 1.95 13.49
CA SER A 41 -10.38 1.10 12.73
C SER A 41 -10.84 1.84 11.47
N ARG A 42 -10.94 1.17 10.32
CA ARG A 42 -11.36 1.81 9.05
C ARG A 42 -12.89 2.03 8.91
N TRP A 43 -13.61 2.04 10.04
CA TRP A 43 -15.08 2.09 10.12
C TRP A 43 -15.49 3.41 10.72
#